data_AF-A0A1B1Y596-F1
#
_entry.id   AF-A0A1B1Y596-F1
#
_cell.length_a   1.000
_cell.length_b   1.000
_cell.length_c   1.000
_cell.angle_alpha   90.00
_cell.angle_beta   90.00
_cell.angle_gamma   90.00
#
_symmetry.space_group_name_H-M   'P 1'
#
loop_
_entity.id
_entity.type
_entity.pdbx_description
1 polymer ?
#
loop_
_entity_poly.entity_id
_entity_poly.type
_entity_poly.pdbx_seq_one_letter_code
_entity_poly.pdbx_strand_id
1 'polypeptide(L)'
;MIRYNNTQKQKKMLQSLINIATKHKCSISHHEFCGDFVIGLDKNNKHVFFYRERKEINLSKSIDLSKIKSCQAIKTRTITKANNGDFIVKIELNFKPIDKSFKEIKLELYNEENTELSGEIQLVDEWEKQINKLI
;
A
#
# COMPACT_ATOMS: atom_id res chain seq x y z
N MET A 1 5.03 29.45 8.50
CA MET A 1 4.35 29.28 7.19
C MET A 1 4.97 28.06 6.53
N ILE A 2 4.18 27.10 6.03
CA ILE A 2 4.47 25.95 5.11
C ILE A 2 3.61 24.75 5.57
N ARG A 3 2.34 24.72 5.16
CA ARG A 3 1.48 23.51 5.10
C ARG A 3 0.65 23.44 3.81
N TYR A 4 0.82 24.41 2.90
CA TYR A 4 -0.06 24.58 1.74
C TYR A 4 0.26 23.60 0.60
N ASN A 5 1.54 23.28 0.35
CA ASN A 5 1.93 22.41 -0.77
C ASN A 5 1.61 20.92 -0.58
N ASN A 6 1.76 20.37 0.63
CA ASN A 6 1.43 18.96 0.89
C ASN A 6 -0.07 18.68 0.73
N THR A 7 -0.92 19.64 1.11
CA THR A 7 -2.38 19.48 1.07
C THR A 7 -2.90 19.33 -0.36
N GLN A 8 -2.33 20.06 -1.33
CA GLN A 8 -2.75 19.96 -2.73
C GLN A 8 -2.29 18.65 -3.39
N LYS A 9 -1.07 18.18 -3.06
CA LYS A 9 -0.58 16.87 -3.51
C LYS A 9 -1.43 15.73 -2.94
N GLN A 10 -1.68 15.74 -1.63
CA GLN A 10 -2.53 14.76 -0.96
C GLN A 10 -3.97 14.77 -1.51
N LYS A 11 -4.56 15.95 -1.77
CA LYS A 11 -5.87 16.04 -2.41
C LYS A 11 -5.88 15.41 -3.80
N LYS A 12 -4.86 15.65 -4.61
CA LYS A 12 -4.74 15.01 -5.95
C LYS A 12 -4.62 13.50 -5.83
N MET A 13 -3.76 13.01 -4.95
CA MET A 13 -3.60 11.57 -4.71
C MET A 13 -4.90 10.92 -4.22
N LEU A 14 -5.61 11.59 -3.30
CA LEU A 14 -6.90 11.13 -2.81
C LEU A 14 -7.97 11.14 -3.89
N GLN A 15 -8.04 12.18 -4.72
CA GLN A 15 -8.96 12.21 -5.85
C GLN A 15 -8.65 11.10 -6.86
N SER A 16 -7.37 10.84 -7.15
CA SER A 16 -6.96 9.71 -7.99
C SER A 16 -7.43 8.38 -7.38
N LEU A 17 -7.23 8.19 -6.08
CA LEU A 17 -7.65 7.01 -5.35
C LEU A 17 -9.18 6.84 -5.37
N ILE A 18 -9.93 7.90 -5.07
CA ILE A 18 -11.41 7.93 -5.11
C ILE A 18 -11.90 7.63 -6.52
N ASN A 19 -11.29 8.23 -7.55
CA ASN A 19 -11.65 7.97 -8.95
C ASN A 19 -11.47 6.48 -9.31
N ILE A 20 -10.40 5.84 -8.84
CA ILE A 20 -10.22 4.39 -9.00
C ILE A 20 -11.35 3.65 -8.29
N ALA A 21 -11.64 3.98 -7.03
CA ALA A 21 -12.72 3.35 -6.27
C ALA A 21 -14.08 3.49 -6.96
N THR A 22 -14.43 4.69 -7.43
CA THR A 22 -15.68 4.97 -8.13
C THR A 22 -15.79 4.20 -9.45
N LYS A 23 -14.69 4.02 -10.20
CA LYS A 23 -14.66 3.15 -11.40
C LYS A 23 -15.01 1.70 -11.07
N HIS A 24 -14.64 1.25 -9.88
CA HIS A 24 -14.99 -0.07 -9.34
C HIS A 24 -16.32 -0.08 -8.56
N LYS A 25 -17.12 0.99 -8.62
CA LYS A 25 -18.37 1.17 -7.83
C LYS A 25 -18.17 1.03 -6.31
N CYS A 26 -16.96 1.31 -5.83
CA CYS A 26 -16.57 1.24 -4.43
C CYS A 26 -16.42 2.65 -3.83
N SER A 27 -16.44 2.73 -2.50
CA SER A 27 -16.28 3.95 -1.71
C SER A 27 -15.18 3.79 -0.66
N ILE A 28 -14.29 4.77 -0.56
CA ILE A 28 -13.15 4.68 0.36
C ILE A 28 -13.63 4.98 1.78
N SER A 29 -13.72 3.93 2.60
CA SER A 29 -14.15 4.02 4.00
C SER A 29 -13.01 4.50 4.91
N HIS A 30 -11.80 4.05 4.64
CA HIS A 30 -10.61 4.42 5.38
C HIS A 30 -9.47 4.66 4.39
N HIS A 31 -8.65 5.70 4.63
CA HIS A 31 -7.48 5.96 3.82
C HIS A 31 -6.36 6.52 4.69
N GLU A 32 -5.13 6.26 4.25
CA GLU A 32 -3.94 6.70 4.95
C GLU A 32 -2.88 7.13 3.94
N PHE A 33 -2.27 8.28 4.20
CA PHE A 33 -1.18 8.82 3.39
C PHE A 33 0.15 8.49 4.05
N CYS A 34 1.10 8.01 3.25
CA CYS A 34 2.44 7.71 3.71
C CYS A 34 3.43 8.18 2.65
N GLY A 35 4.14 9.28 2.95
CA GLY A 35 5.12 9.88 2.04
C GLY A 35 4.55 10.20 0.66
N ASP A 36 4.90 9.35 -0.31
CA ASP A 36 4.57 9.45 -1.73
C ASP A 36 3.46 8.50 -2.21
N PHE A 37 2.84 7.74 -1.31
CA PHE A 37 1.67 6.91 -1.62
C PHE A 37 0.48 7.16 -0.68
N VAL A 38 -0.68 6.71 -1.14
CA VAL A 38 -1.93 6.63 -0.38
C VAL A 38 -2.54 5.26 -0.57
N ILE A 39 -2.98 4.67 0.54
CA ILE A 39 -3.70 3.41 0.55
C ILE A 39 -5.11 3.66 1.10
N GLY A 40 -6.10 3.02 0.48
CA GLY A 40 -7.51 3.14 0.79
C GLY A 40 -8.15 1.78 0.96
N LEU A 41 -9.12 1.70 1.86
CA LEU A 41 -9.90 0.53 2.16
C LEU A 41 -11.38 0.89 2.08
N ASP A 42 -12.12 0.10 1.31
CA ASP A 42 -13.56 0.02 1.36
C ASP A 42 -13.95 -1.15 2.27
N LYS A 43 -14.47 -0.84 3.46
CA LYS A 43 -14.92 -1.87 4.41
C LYS A 43 -16.22 -2.54 3.96
N ASN A 44 -17.04 -1.82 3.19
CA ASN A 44 -18.36 -2.29 2.77
C ASN A 44 -18.22 -3.24 1.57
N ASN A 45 -17.47 -2.84 0.55
CA ASN A 45 -17.22 -3.66 -0.64
C ASN A 45 -15.98 -4.55 -0.53
N LYS A 46 -15.32 -4.56 0.64
CA LYS A 46 -14.09 -5.33 0.91
C LYS A 46 -13.04 -5.13 -0.20
N HIS A 47 -12.68 -3.89 -0.47
CA HIS A 47 -11.78 -3.55 -1.57
C HIS A 47 -10.64 -2.66 -1.09
N VAL A 48 -9.41 -2.99 -1.49
CA VAL A 48 -8.22 -2.18 -1.19
C VAL A 48 -7.80 -1.45 -2.45
N PHE A 49 -7.57 -0.16 -2.32
CA PHE A 49 -7.07 0.72 -3.36
C PHE A 49 -5.71 1.25 -2.95
N PHE A 50 -4.78 1.33 -3.89
CA PHE A 50 -3.45 1.85 -3.67
C PHE A 50 -3.09 2.80 -4.81
N TYR A 51 -2.55 3.96 -4.45
CA TYR A 51 -2.07 4.92 -5.42
C TYR A 51 -0.74 5.53 -4.94
N ARG A 52 0.28 5.46 -5.79
CA ARG A 52 1.61 6.01 -5.55
C ARG A 52 2.04 6.87 -6.71
N GLU A 53 2.41 8.10 -6.41
CA GLU A 53 2.88 9.07 -7.40
C GLU A 53 4.41 9.01 -7.43
N ARG A 54 4.99 8.39 -8.47
CA ARG A 54 6.45 8.46 -8.74
C ARG A 54 6.71 9.44 -9.89
N LYS A 55 7.93 9.99 -9.93
CA LYS A 55 8.36 11.00 -10.93
C LYS A 55 8.11 10.59 -12.39
N GLU A 56 8.19 9.29 -12.68
CA GLU A 56 8.11 8.77 -14.05
C GLU A 56 6.77 8.05 -14.33
N ILE A 57 6.31 7.20 -13.40
CA ILE A 57 5.09 6.39 -13.59
C ILE A 57 4.25 6.40 -12.32
N ASN A 58 2.98 6.79 -12.45
CA ASN A 58 1.99 6.64 -11.40
C ASN A 58 1.60 5.17 -11.25
N LEU A 59 1.76 4.62 -10.05
CA LEU A 59 1.40 3.25 -9.74
C LEU A 59 0.03 3.23 -9.05
N SER A 60 -0.98 2.66 -9.71
CA SER A 60 -2.31 2.46 -9.13
C SER A 60 -2.66 0.97 -9.11
N LYS A 61 -3.17 0.47 -7.98
CA LYS A 61 -3.70 -0.89 -7.87
C LYS A 61 -5.06 -0.91 -7.17
N SER A 62 -5.92 -1.82 -7.60
CA SER A 62 -7.19 -2.16 -6.96
C SER A 62 -7.22 -3.66 -6.69
N ILE A 63 -7.59 -4.04 -5.46
CA ILE A 63 -7.57 -5.41 -4.97
C ILE A 63 -8.92 -5.71 -4.33
N ASP A 64 -9.66 -6.64 -4.91
CA ASP A 64 -10.90 -7.17 -4.37
C ASP A 64 -10.58 -8.24 -3.31
N LEU A 65 -10.78 -7.91 -2.02
CA LEU A 65 -10.48 -8.82 -0.92
C LEU A 65 -11.40 -10.05 -0.93
N SER A 66 -12.55 -9.99 -1.59
CA SER A 66 -13.44 -11.15 -1.75
C SER A 66 -12.79 -12.27 -2.57
N LYS A 67 -11.75 -11.94 -3.35
CA LYS A 67 -10.95 -12.89 -4.14
C LYS A 67 -9.61 -13.22 -3.48
N ILE A 68 -9.32 -12.66 -2.31
CA ILE A 68 -8.08 -12.87 -1.58
C ILE A 68 -8.32 -13.87 -0.45
N LYS A 69 -7.42 -14.84 -0.32
CA LYS A 69 -7.41 -15.83 0.75
C LYS A 69 -6.71 -15.32 2.00
N SER A 70 -5.62 -14.60 1.81
CA SER A 70 -4.87 -14.01 2.92
C SER A 70 -4.03 -12.82 2.46
N CYS A 71 -3.79 -11.90 3.39
CA CYS A 71 -2.86 -10.79 3.23
C CYS A 71 -1.69 -10.99 4.18
N GLN A 72 -0.45 -10.79 3.72
CA GLN A 72 0.75 -10.93 4.55
C GLN A 72 1.68 -9.75 4.36
N ALA A 73 2.18 -9.19 5.46
CA ALA A 73 3.24 -8.19 5.43
C ALA A 73 4.59 -8.89 5.20
N ILE A 74 5.21 -8.67 4.04
CA ILE A 74 6.54 -9.18 3.74
C ILE A 74 7.55 -8.05 3.90
N LYS A 75 8.48 -8.25 4.84
CA LYS A 75 9.60 -7.33 5.12
C LYS A 75 10.88 -8.03 4.69
N THR A 76 11.41 -7.64 3.53
CA THR A 76 12.67 -8.19 3.03
C THR A 76 13.83 -7.48 3.71
N ARG A 77 14.70 -8.27 4.34
CA ARG A 77 15.96 -7.80 4.94
C ARG A 77 17.12 -8.33 4.11
N THR A 78 18.16 -7.52 3.97
CA THR A 78 19.42 -7.96 3.38
C THR A 78 20.52 -7.91 4.43
N ILE A 79 21.41 -8.89 4.39
CA ILE A 79 22.64 -8.92 5.18
C ILE A 79 23.77 -8.55 4.24
N THR A 80 24.28 -7.33 4.35
CA THR A 80 25.51 -6.95 3.65
C THR A 80 26.72 -7.40 4.47
N LYS A 81 27.54 -8.28 3.89
CA LYS A 81 28.80 -8.77 4.50
C LYS A 81 29.77 -7.66 4.94
N ALA A 82 29.60 -6.45 4.42
CA ALA A 82 30.48 -5.32 4.69
C ALA A 82 30.21 -4.63 6.04
N ASN A 83 29.02 -4.76 6.64
CA ASN A 83 28.66 -3.92 7.80
C ASN A 83 27.92 -4.64 8.95
N ASN A 84 27.84 -5.98 8.95
CA ASN A 84 27.29 -6.79 10.05
C ASN A 84 25.93 -6.28 10.61
N GLY A 85 25.13 -5.63 9.77
CA GLY A 85 23.84 -5.04 10.13
C GLY A 85 22.73 -5.57 9.24
N ASP A 86 21.64 -6.04 9.86
CA ASP A 86 20.40 -6.36 9.17
C ASP A 86 19.69 -5.06 8.79
N PHE A 87 19.56 -4.78 7.49
CA PHE A 87 18.79 -3.63 7.00
C PHE A 87 17.56 -4.09 6.22
N ILE A 88 16.42 -3.43 6.47
CA ILE A 88 15.19 -3.66 5.70
C ILE A 88 15.35 -2.96 4.35
N VAL A 89 15.35 -3.74 3.28
CA VAL A 89 15.47 -3.24 1.90
C VAL A 89 14.13 -3.08 1.22
N LYS A 90 13.09 -3.77 1.71
CA LYS A 90 11.77 -3.75 1.07
C LYS A 90 10.66 -4.10 2.03
N ILE A 91 9.53 -3.41 1.89
CA ILE A 91 8.29 -3.74 2.60
C ILE A 91 7.16 -3.80 1.57
N GLU A 92 6.47 -4.93 1.55
CA GLU A 92 5.34 -5.16 0.66
C GLU A 92 4.18 -5.88 1.35
N LEU A 93 2.94 -5.53 0.99
CA LEU A 93 1.77 -6.35 1.31
C LEU A 93 1.57 -7.37 0.19
N ASN A 94 1.65 -8.65 0.54
CA ASN A 94 1.39 -9.73 -0.38
C ASN A 94 -0.04 -10.26 -0.18
N PHE A 95 -0.85 -10.16 -1.23
CA PHE A 95 -2.22 -10.65 -1.26
C PHE A 95 -2.25 -11.95 -2.06
N LYS A 96 -2.62 -13.03 -1.38
CA LYS A 96 -2.72 -14.36 -1.96
C LYS A 96 -4.15 -14.60 -2.44
N PRO A 97 -4.39 -14.78 -3.75
CA PRO A 97 -5.74 -15.06 -4.24
C PRO A 97 -6.27 -16.41 -3.72
N ILE A 98 -7.59 -16.54 -3.63
CA ILE A 98 -8.27 -17.81 -3.31
C ILE A 98 -8.01 -18.83 -4.41
N ASP A 99 -8.11 -18.38 -5.66
CA ASP A 99 -7.82 -19.19 -6.82
C ASP A 99 -6.32 -19.11 -7.13
N LYS A 100 -5.65 -20.27 -6.99
CA LYS A 100 -4.21 -20.45 -7.21
C LYS A 100 -3.77 -20.24 -8.66
N SER A 101 -4.71 -20.15 -9.59
CA SER A 101 -4.46 -19.81 -11.00
C SER A 101 -4.10 -18.33 -11.16
N PHE A 102 -4.51 -17.48 -10.22
CA PHE A 102 -4.13 -16.07 -10.22
C PHE A 102 -2.81 -15.85 -9.50
N LYS A 103 -2.02 -14.92 -10.02
CA LYS A 103 -0.75 -14.52 -9.40
C LYS A 103 -1.01 -13.73 -8.12
N GLU A 104 -0.10 -13.87 -7.16
CA GLU A 104 -0.09 -13.05 -5.95
C GLU A 104 0.05 -11.57 -6.31
N ILE A 105 -0.71 -10.73 -5.61
CA ILE A 105 -0.67 -9.29 -5.81
C ILE A 105 0.23 -8.71 -4.73
N LYS A 106 1.32 -8.07 -5.15
CA LYS A 106 2.28 -7.43 -4.24
C LYS A 106 2.14 -5.92 -4.30
N LEU A 107 1.88 -5.29 -3.15
CA LEU A 107 1.90 -3.84 -2.98
C LEU A 107 3.19 -3.42 -2.30
N GLU A 108 4.11 -2.87 -3.08
CA GLU A 108 5.37 -2.34 -2.57
C GLU A 108 5.14 -0.98 -1.90
N LEU A 109 5.26 -0.97 -0.58
CA LEU A 109 5.14 0.23 0.26
C LEU A 109 6.50 0.93 0.37
N TYR A 110 7.56 0.16 0.58
CA TYR A 110 8.91 0.67 0.77
C TYR A 110 9.94 -0.13 -0.04
N ASN A 111 10.98 0.57 -0.53
CA ASN A 111 12.21 0.01 -1.09
C ASN A 111 13.41 0.84 -0.62
N GLU A 112 14.63 0.27 -0.60
CA GLU A 112 15.86 0.92 -0.09
C GLU A 112 16.22 2.25 -0.77
N GLU A 113 15.70 2.48 -1.98
CA GLU A 113 15.85 3.75 -2.69
C GLU A 113 15.08 4.90 -2.01
N ASN A 114 14.07 4.59 -1.19
CA ASN A 114 13.38 5.58 -0.36
C ASN A 114 14.19 5.79 0.92
N THR A 115 14.69 7.01 1.09
CA THR A 115 15.74 7.34 2.06
C THR A 115 15.23 7.47 3.51
N GLU A 116 13.91 7.44 3.73
CA GLU A 116 13.30 7.61 5.05
C GLU A 116 12.46 6.38 5.41
N LEU A 117 13.01 5.51 6.26
CA LEU A 117 12.34 4.33 6.82
C LEU A 117 11.78 4.73 8.20
N SER A 118 10.63 5.41 8.26
CA SER A 118 10.07 5.83 9.56
C SER A 118 8.54 5.89 9.59
N GLY A 119 7.87 4.87 9.06
CA GLY A 119 6.43 4.67 9.33
C GLY A 119 5.81 3.46 8.62
N GLU A 120 6.44 3.01 7.53
CA GLU A 120 5.92 1.97 6.64
C GLU A 120 5.85 0.60 7.29
N ILE A 121 6.75 0.31 8.24
CA ILE A 121 6.76 -0.96 8.99
C ILE A 121 5.50 -1.06 9.86
N GLN A 122 5.16 0.01 10.58
CA GLN A 122 4.00 0.01 11.45
C GLN A 122 2.71 0.05 10.61
N LEU A 123 2.72 0.82 9.53
CA LEU A 123 1.62 0.89 8.58
C LEU A 123 1.33 -0.48 7.95
N VAL A 124 2.34 -1.20 7.47
CA VAL A 124 2.14 -2.51 6.83
C VAL A 124 1.48 -3.51 7.78
N ASP A 125 1.90 -3.54 9.05
CA ASP A 125 1.37 -4.47 10.05
C ASP A 125 -0.08 -4.13 10.42
N GLU A 126 -0.40 -2.84 10.55
CA GLU A 126 -1.76 -2.40 10.83
C GLU A 126 -2.70 -2.68 9.65
N TRP A 127 -2.24 -2.44 8.43
CA TRP A 127 -3.01 -2.75 7.23
C TRP A 127 -3.21 -4.25 7.03
N GLU A 128 -2.17 -5.07 7.25
CA GLU A 128 -2.31 -6.53 7.25
C GLU A 128 -3.39 -7.00 8.22
N LYS A 129 -3.38 -6.53 9.47
CA LYS A 129 -4.39 -6.89 10.47
C LYS A 129 -5.78 -6.42 10.06
N GLN A 130 -5.92 -5.19 9.57
CA GLN A 130 -7.22 -4.64 9.16
C GLN A 130 -7.79 -5.41 7.97
N ILE A 131 -6.96 -5.73 6.98
CA ILE A 131 -7.35 -6.49 5.80
C ILE A 131 -7.74 -7.91 6.20
N ASN A 132 -6.93 -8.62 6.99
CA ASN A 132 -7.25 -9.99 7.40
C ASN A 132 -8.51 -10.08 8.28
N LYS A 133 -8.92 -9.00 8.96
CA LYS A 133 -10.22 -8.96 9.67
C LYS A 133 -11.43 -8.90 8.74
N LEU A 134 -11.23 -8.52 7.48
CA LEU A 134 -12.30 -8.35 6.48
C LEU A 134 -12.39 -9.54 5.52
N ILE A 135 -11.31 -10.32 5.39
CA ILE A 135 -11.26 -11.54 4.57
C ILE A 135 -11.97 -12.68 5.31
#